data_AF-A0A3B1ANC8-F1
#
_entry.id   AF-A0A3B1ANC8-F1
#
_cell.length_a   1.000
_cell.length_b   1.000
_cell.length_c   1.000
_cell.angle_alpha   90.00
_cell.angle_beta   90.00
_cell.angle_gamma   90.00
#
_symmetry.space_group_name_H-M   'P 1'
#
loop_
_entity.id
_entity.type
_entity.pdbx_description
1 polymer ?
#
loop_
_entity_poly.entity_id
_entity_poly.type
_entity_poly.pdbx_seq_one_letter_code
_entity_poly.pdbx_strand_id
1 'polypeptide(L)'
;MATENVNVRVTGRLRTHLQQQVGAHGLYENASEYMRALIRRDLKGRQEAWEWLSKELEPALRADESAYVEVTVDAVIARNKGK
;
A
#
# COMPACT_ATOMS: atom_id res chain seq x y z
N MET A 1 -26.30 -5.59 -7.16
CA MET A 1 -25.21 -5.14 -6.26
C MET A 1 -25.76 -4.00 -5.41
N ALA A 2 -25.55 -4.03 -4.10
CA ALA A 2 -26.03 -2.97 -3.22
C ALA A 2 -25.13 -1.73 -3.40
N THR A 3 -25.73 -0.60 -3.74
CA THR A 3 -25.04 0.70 -3.75
C THR A 3 -25.29 1.34 -2.39
N GLU A 4 -24.23 1.56 -1.62
CA GLU A 4 -24.30 2.26 -0.34
C GLU A 4 -23.97 3.74 -0.54
N ASN A 5 -24.82 4.63 -0.02
CA ASN A 5 -24.58 6.07 -0.07
C ASN A 5 -23.76 6.49 1.14
N VAL A 6 -22.59 7.09 0.90
CA VAL A 6 -21.69 7.58 1.96
C VAL A 6 -21.69 9.10 1.94
N ASN A 7 -21.94 9.72 3.10
CA ASN A 7 -21.80 11.18 3.29
C ASN A 7 -20.53 11.47 4.09
N VAL A 8 -19.61 12.26 3.51
CA VAL A 8 -18.32 12.58 4.11
C VAL A 8 -18.12 14.09 4.14
N ARG A 9 -17.72 14.62 5.30
CA ARG A 9 -17.32 16.02 5.44
C ARG A 9 -15.82 16.17 5.13
N VAL A 10 -15.49 16.87 4.06
CA VAL A 10 -14.11 17.15 3.64
C VAL A 10 -13.79 18.63 3.88
N THR A 11 -12.75 18.92 4.66
CA THR A 11 -12.39 20.29 5.07
C THR A 11 -10.91 20.60 4.82
N GLY A 12 -10.55 21.89 4.95
CA GLY A 12 -9.16 22.35 4.86
C GLY A 12 -8.47 21.96 3.55
N ARG A 13 -7.22 21.48 3.66
CA ARG A 13 -6.38 21.10 2.51
C ARG A 13 -7.02 20.01 1.63
N LEU A 14 -7.77 19.09 2.22
CA LEU A 14 -8.45 18.03 1.46
C LEU A 14 -9.56 18.60 0.59
N ARG A 15 -10.29 19.63 1.07
CA ARG A 15 -11.31 20.32 0.27
C ARG A 15 -10.66 21.02 -0.92
N THR A 16 -9.57 21.76 -0.70
CA THR A 16 -8.84 22.45 -1.77
C THR A 16 -8.31 21.46 -2.80
N HIS A 17 -7.73 20.34 -2.36
CA HIS A 17 -7.23 19.32 -3.27
C HIS A 17 -8.35 18.66 -4.08
N LEU A 18 -9.46 18.29 -3.42
CA LEU A 18 -10.64 17.75 -4.08
C LEU A 18 -11.12 18.70 -5.18
N GLN A 19 -11.24 20.00 -4.88
CA GLN A 19 -11.64 21.02 -5.84
C GLN A 19 -10.69 21.14 -7.04
N GLN A 20 -9.39 20.93 -6.87
CA GLN A 20 -8.43 20.89 -7.99
C GLN A 20 -8.64 19.66 -8.87
N GLN A 21 -9.00 18.52 -8.27
CA GLN A 21 -9.19 17.26 -8.98
C GLN A 21 -10.52 17.18 -9.73
N VAL A 22 -11.54 17.92 -9.29
CA VAL A 22 -12.89 17.94 -9.91
C VAL A 22 -13.27 19.30 -10.53
N GLY A 23 -12.36 20.26 -10.52
CA GLY A 23 -12.59 21.61 -11.06
C GLY A 23 -12.54 21.65 -12.58
N ALA A 24 -12.60 22.84 -13.17
CA ALA A 24 -12.62 23.04 -14.63
C ALA A 24 -11.42 22.41 -15.39
N HIS A 25 -10.32 22.18 -14.69
CA HIS A 25 -9.11 21.51 -15.21
C HIS A 25 -8.81 20.19 -14.48
N GLY A 26 -9.79 19.69 -13.72
CA GLY A 26 -9.69 18.45 -12.98
C GLY A 26 -9.73 17.21 -13.88
N LEU A 27 -9.19 16.11 -13.38
CA LEU A 27 -9.19 14.82 -14.09
C LEU A 27 -10.47 14.01 -13.86
N TYR A 28 -11.33 14.45 -12.95
CA TYR A 28 -12.52 13.74 -12.53
C TYR A 28 -13.76 14.62 -12.65
N GLU A 29 -14.90 14.04 -13.01
CA GLU A 29 -16.13 14.79 -13.23
C GLU A 29 -16.79 15.22 -11.90
N ASN A 30 -16.62 14.41 -10.85
CA ASN A 30 -17.24 14.69 -9.55
C ASN A 30 -16.48 14.07 -8.38
N ALA A 31 -16.83 14.52 -7.16
CA ALA A 31 -16.19 14.09 -5.94
C ALA A 31 -16.35 12.59 -5.68
N SER A 32 -17.51 12.01 -5.98
CA SER A 32 -17.77 10.59 -5.78
C SER A 32 -16.94 9.70 -6.72
N GLU A 33 -16.63 10.17 -7.93
CA GLU A 33 -15.70 9.52 -8.83
C GLU A 33 -14.27 9.55 -8.30
N TYR A 34 -13.79 10.74 -7.91
CA TYR A 34 -12.46 10.88 -7.35
C TYR A 34 -12.27 10.05 -6.08
N MET A 35 -13.25 10.06 -5.17
CA MET A 35 -13.23 9.23 -3.97
C MET A 35 -13.16 7.74 -4.29
N ARG A 36 -13.93 7.25 -5.28
CA ARG A 36 -13.84 5.85 -5.75
C ARG A 36 -12.45 5.55 -6.35
N ALA A 37 -11.86 6.48 -7.10
CA ALA A 37 -10.52 6.32 -7.64
C ALA A 37 -9.46 6.22 -6.54
N LEU A 38 -9.56 7.06 -5.49
CA LEU A 38 -8.69 6.99 -4.32
C LEU A 38 -8.82 5.67 -3.58
N ILE A 39 -10.05 5.20 -3.32
CA ILE A 39 -10.29 3.91 -2.65
C ILE A 39 -9.70 2.75 -3.47
N ARG A 40 -9.89 2.75 -4.80
CA ARG A 40 -9.29 1.72 -5.66
C ARG A 40 -7.77 1.75 -5.63
N ARG A 41 -7.17 2.94 -5.66
CA ARG A 41 -5.72 3.10 -5.58
C ARG A 41 -5.16 2.60 -4.26
N ASP A 42 -5.82 2.94 -3.16
CA ASP A 42 -5.47 2.47 -1.82
C ASP A 42 -5.58 0.94 -1.70
N LEU A 43 -6.69 0.35 -2.18
CA LEU A 43 -6.86 -1.10 -2.21
C LEU A 43 -5.76 -1.78 -3.04
N LYS A 44 -5.50 -1.27 -4.25
CA LYS A 44 -4.47 -1.80 -5.15
C LYS A 44 -3.09 -1.74 -4.51
N GLY A 45 -2.71 -0.61 -3.91
CA GLY A 45 -1.40 -0.47 -3.26
C GLY A 45 -1.20 -1.47 -2.11
N ARG A 46 -2.23 -1.73 -1.31
CA ARG A 46 -2.16 -2.75 -0.24
C ARG A 46 -2.03 -4.17 -0.81
N GLN A 47 -2.79 -4.48 -1.86
CA GLN A 47 -2.74 -5.79 -2.50
C GLN A 47 -1.38 -6.04 -3.15
N GLU A 48 -0.85 -5.07 -3.90
CA GLU A 48 0.48 -5.17 -4.53
C GLU A 48 1.59 -5.34 -3.47
N ALA A 49 1.53 -4.59 -2.36
CA ALA A 49 2.50 -4.73 -1.28
C ALA A 49 2.44 -6.12 -0.62
N TRP A 50 1.23 -6.64 -0.41
CA TRP A 50 1.02 -7.98 0.14
C TRP A 50 1.49 -9.08 -0.81
N GLU A 51 1.15 -8.98 -2.09
CA GLU A 51 1.56 -9.93 -3.13
C GLU A 51 3.09 -9.95 -3.27
N TRP A 52 3.72 -8.78 -3.31
CA TRP A 52 5.18 -8.66 -3.32
C TRP A 52 5.80 -9.34 -2.10
N LEU A 53 5.36 -8.99 -0.88
CA LEU A 53 5.90 -9.57 0.35
C LEU A 53 5.72 -11.09 0.40
N SER A 54 4.53 -11.57 0.04
CA SER A 54 4.24 -13.00 0.02
C SER A 54 5.17 -13.72 -0.94
N LYS A 55 5.34 -13.19 -2.16
CA LYS A 55 6.22 -13.77 -3.17
C LYS A 55 7.69 -13.79 -2.75
N GLU A 56 8.18 -12.75 -2.07
CA GLU A 56 9.56 -12.69 -1.58
C GLU A 56 9.81 -13.68 -0.43
N LEU A 57 8.83 -13.89 0.45
CA LEU A 57 8.96 -14.78 1.61
C LEU A 57 8.69 -16.26 1.28
N GLU A 58 7.84 -16.54 0.29
CA GLU A 58 7.41 -17.90 -0.07
C GLU A 58 8.56 -18.90 -0.27
N PRO A 59 9.68 -18.58 -0.97
CA PRO A 59 10.76 -19.52 -1.17
C PRO A 59 11.41 -19.96 0.15
N ALA A 60 11.60 -19.03 1.09
CA ALA A 60 12.14 -19.33 2.41
C ALA A 60 11.11 -20.14 3.23
N LEU A 61 9.85 -19.71 3.27
CA LEU A 61 8.81 -20.42 4.02
C LEU A 61 8.60 -21.88 3.58
N ARG A 62 8.94 -22.22 2.33
CA ARG A 62 8.89 -23.59 1.79
C ARG A 62 10.23 -24.33 1.82
N ALA A 63 11.32 -23.67 2.20
CA ALA A 63 12.62 -24.30 2.27
C ALA A 63 12.67 -25.30 3.43
N ASP A 64 13.44 -26.37 3.26
CA ASP A 64 13.71 -27.33 4.33
C ASP A 64 14.53 -26.69 5.45
N GLU A 65 14.39 -27.19 6.68
CA GLU A 65 15.16 -26.68 7.83
C GLU A 65 16.68 -26.75 7.59
N SER A 66 17.15 -27.73 6.82
CA SER A 66 18.56 -27.87 6.43
C SER A 66 19.10 -26.74 5.56
N ALA A 67 18.23 -25.92 4.95
CA ALA A 67 18.63 -24.71 4.24
C ALA A 67 18.99 -23.55 5.18
N TYR A 68 18.68 -23.68 6.48
CA TYR A 68 18.92 -22.68 7.50
C TYR A 68 20.15 -23.01 8.35
N VAL A 69 20.80 -21.97 8.85
CA VAL A 69 21.93 -22.08 9.77
C VAL A 69 21.64 -21.26 11.02
N GLU A 70 22.03 -21.79 12.17
CA GLU A 70 21.96 -21.03 13.41
C GLU A 70 22.87 -19.80 13.33
N VAL A 71 22.34 -18.66 13.75
CA VAL A 71 23.08 -17.40 13.74
C VAL A 71 22.78 -16.61 15.00
N THR A 72 23.82 -15.99 15.58
CA THR A 72 23.66 -15.07 16.70
C THR A 72 23.57 -13.63 16.21
N VAL A 73 22.93 -12.77 17.01
CA VAL A 73 22.82 -11.33 16.72
C VAL A 73 24.21 -10.70 16.53
N ASP A 74 25.18 -11.06 17.38
CA ASP A 74 26.55 -10.54 17.28
C ASP A 74 27.23 -10.95 15.97
N ALA A 75 27.02 -12.18 15.50
CA ALA A 75 27.55 -12.65 14.21
C ALA A 75 26.93 -11.86 13.04
N VAL A 76 25.63 -11.56 13.09
CA VAL A 76 24.98 -10.71 12.07
C VAL A 76 25.54 -9.30 12.07
N ILE A 77 25.72 -8.69 13.25
CA ILE A 77 26.26 -7.33 13.37
C ILE A 77 27.70 -7.28 12.86
N ALA A 78 28.55 -8.22 13.27
CA ALA A 78 29.95 -8.29 12.84
C ALA A 78 30.06 -8.43 11.31
N ARG A 79 29.24 -9.29 10.69
CA ARG A 79 29.20 -9.47 9.24
C ARG A 79 28.88 -8.18 8.47
N ASN A 80 27.96 -7.36 8.99
CA ASN A 80 27.52 -6.15 8.30
C ASN A 80 28.37 -4.90 8.62
N LYS A 81 29.15 -4.90 9.70
CA LYS A 81 30.09 -3.82 10.04
C LYS A 81 31.41 -3.87 9.25
N GLY A 82 31.73 -5.01 8.65
CA GLY A 82 32.90 -5.19 7.78
C GLY A 82 32.65 -4.90 6.29
N LYS A 83 31.48 -4.38 5.95
CA LYS A 83 31.14 -3.83 4.62
C LYS A 83 31.32 -2.33 4.62
#